data_AF-A0A9D1E378-F1
#
_entry.id   AF-A0A9D1E378-F1
#
_cell.length_a   1.000
_cell.length_b   1.000
_cell.length_c   1.000
_cell.angle_alpha   90.00
_cell.angle_beta   90.00
_cell.angle_gamma   90.00
#
_symmetry.space_group_name_H-M   'P 1'
#
loop_
_entity.id
_entity.type
_entity.pdbx_description
1 polymer ?
#
loop_
_entity_poly.entity_id
_entity_poly.type
_entity_poly.pdbx_seq_one_letter_code
_entity_poly.pdbx_strand_id
1 'polypeptide(L)'
;MKLSKNRIFAVALLLAVMCCTLFVGCDLTTTVYFNPNYDGAEKITVEMGFGDKLTPPQVSRDGYYVEGWYLEKECTTPVNDFGLVWTGSEYFAKWNPNPVSLSATYDGVLFEGGTPSKDNVTVTVNYFDGSTAQVSDFEVDFGNVTDSAGTKTATVTYTEHGVTVNGEVTLNVAAVALQSIAATYTGKNIVVGGQLNHQDITVVATYTDGSTQTVTNFAVGAFSSAVAGTQTVEISYTEDNVTVSDTISVTVVEEGAMASGSLSIHFLELGNAYTGDSVYIKAGDTDILIDAGSRKDSASTISDYIDDYCTDGVLEYVVVTHAHQDHIAGFVGSSKDMGLFERYECETIIEFARTNATTAIYEDYCEKRNAEVAEGANCYTALECVNNENGAQKVYDLTGDGSVTMEILYQEFYENKAGDENDYSVCVLITQGENHYLLTGDLEEAGEQSLVENNPDLPEVVLYKGGHHGSYTAANEVLLSKIKPQYVCICCCAGTVEYMTQGTQNLHHTFPAQEFIDRVAPYTDCVYVTSLMHIKFDESKNKWVNDYVESMNGNIVFSCIDGVITLQCSNNDTKLKDTQWFKENRTCPDAWRE
;
A
#
# COMPACT_ATOMS: atom_id res chain seq x y z
N MET A 1 -6.56 4.12 -80.72
CA MET A 1 -7.27 5.22 -81.40
C MET A 1 -8.00 6.03 -80.32
N LYS A 2 -7.51 7.24 -80.01
CA LYS A 2 -8.15 8.18 -79.08
C LYS A 2 -9.47 8.66 -79.69
N LEU A 3 -10.58 8.49 -79.00
CA LEU A 3 -11.76 9.35 -79.14
C LEU A 3 -12.02 9.95 -77.75
N SER A 4 -11.90 11.27 -77.67
CA SER A 4 -11.97 12.05 -76.44
C SER A 4 -13.42 12.23 -75.96
N LYS A 5 -13.62 12.18 -74.64
CA LYS A 5 -14.88 12.44 -73.92
C LYS A 5 -15.56 13.77 -74.27
N ASN A 6 -14.87 14.69 -74.96
CA ASN A 6 -15.42 15.97 -75.42
C ASN A 6 -16.52 15.83 -76.48
N ARG A 7 -16.64 14.68 -77.17
CA ARG A 7 -17.76 14.43 -78.08
C ARG A 7 -19.03 13.91 -77.38
N ILE A 8 -18.91 13.38 -76.16
CA ILE A 8 -20.08 12.93 -75.38
C ILE A 8 -20.73 14.14 -74.68
N PHE A 9 -19.93 15.09 -74.18
CA PHE A 9 -20.45 16.33 -73.60
C PHE A 9 -21.09 17.28 -74.62
N ALA A 10 -20.57 17.34 -75.86
CA ALA A 10 -21.15 18.19 -76.91
C ALA A 10 -22.48 17.63 -77.45
N VAL A 11 -22.64 16.31 -77.50
CA VAL A 11 -23.91 15.67 -77.90
C VAL A 11 -24.94 15.75 -76.75
N ALA A 12 -24.51 15.66 -75.49
CA ALA A 12 -25.38 15.85 -74.33
C ALA A 12 -25.90 17.30 -74.20
N LEU A 13 -25.08 18.31 -74.50
CA LEU A 13 -25.50 19.72 -74.44
C LEU A 13 -26.39 20.12 -75.63
N LEU A 14 -26.17 19.54 -76.82
CA LEU A 14 -27.03 19.81 -77.99
C LEU A 14 -28.39 19.11 -77.88
N LEU A 15 -28.47 17.92 -77.27
CA LEU A 15 -29.75 17.28 -76.94
C LEU A 15 -30.49 18.03 -75.82
N ALA A 16 -29.79 18.60 -74.84
CA ALA A 16 -30.41 19.42 -73.79
C ALA A 16 -30.98 20.74 -74.33
N VAL A 17 -30.34 21.37 -75.32
CA VAL A 17 -30.82 22.64 -75.92
C VAL A 17 -31.86 22.42 -77.03
N MET A 18 -31.83 21.30 -77.75
CA MET A 18 -32.89 20.95 -78.72
C MET A 18 -34.18 20.46 -78.06
N CYS A 19 -34.14 19.97 -76.82
CA CYS A 19 -35.37 19.61 -76.09
C CYS A 19 -36.09 20.85 -75.51
N CYS A 20 -35.36 21.93 -75.21
CA CYS A 20 -35.92 23.15 -74.62
C CYS A 20 -36.61 24.12 -75.60
N THR A 21 -36.67 23.84 -76.91
CA THR A 21 -37.26 24.77 -77.91
C THR A 21 -38.41 24.21 -78.73
N LEU A 22 -38.90 22.99 -78.42
CA LEU A 22 -40.04 22.36 -79.13
C LEU A 22 -41.28 22.09 -78.27
N PHE A 23 -41.30 22.54 -77.02
CA PHE A 23 -42.47 22.40 -76.14
C PHE A 23 -42.81 23.73 -75.47
N VAL A 24 -43.23 24.70 -76.27
CA VAL A 24 -44.09 25.77 -75.76
C VAL A 24 -45.51 25.21 -75.72
N GLY A 25 -45.92 24.75 -74.55
CA GLY A 25 -47.30 24.28 -74.28
C GLY A 25 -47.48 22.78 -74.00
N CYS A 26 -46.42 22.03 -73.69
CA CYS A 26 -46.57 20.70 -73.07
C CYS A 26 -46.12 20.81 -71.63
N ASP A 27 -47.03 20.57 -70.70
CA ASP A 27 -46.70 20.33 -69.30
C ASP A 27 -45.81 19.08 -69.26
N LEU A 28 -44.48 19.27 -69.28
CA LEU A 28 -43.52 18.18 -69.10
C LEU A 28 -43.63 17.75 -67.63
N THR A 29 -44.48 16.75 -67.41
CA THR A 29 -44.60 16.06 -66.12
C THR A 29 -43.64 14.87 -66.08
N THR A 30 -42.90 14.76 -64.99
CA THR A 30 -42.11 13.58 -64.64
C THR A 30 -42.90 12.75 -63.64
N THR A 31 -42.92 11.43 -63.82
CA THR A 31 -43.54 10.50 -62.87
C THR A 31 -42.45 9.82 -62.05
N VAL A 32 -42.54 9.96 -60.73
CA VAL A 32 -41.67 9.32 -59.75
C VAL A 32 -42.53 8.42 -58.87
N TYR A 33 -41.92 7.34 -58.39
CA TYR A 33 -42.63 6.39 -57.57
C TYR A 33 -42.00 6.18 -56.20
N PHE A 34 -42.87 5.96 -55.23
CA PHE A 34 -42.53 5.69 -53.84
C PHE A 34 -43.14 4.37 -53.42
N ASN A 35 -42.29 3.38 -53.20
CA ASN A 35 -42.67 2.05 -52.80
C ASN A 35 -42.57 1.94 -51.27
N PRO A 36 -43.70 1.74 -50.55
CA PRO A 36 -43.64 1.57 -49.11
C PRO A 36 -42.87 0.32 -48.66
N ASN A 37 -42.49 -0.58 -49.57
CA ASN A 37 -41.50 -1.63 -49.34
C ASN A 37 -41.85 -2.63 -48.22
N TYR A 38 -43.13 -3.02 -48.14
CA TYR A 38 -43.59 -4.16 -47.35
C TYR A 38 -44.72 -4.90 -48.07
N ASP A 39 -44.93 -6.17 -47.70
CA ASP A 39 -45.90 -7.03 -48.38
C ASP A 39 -47.33 -6.47 -48.27
N GLY A 40 -48.00 -6.35 -49.42
CA GLY A 40 -49.35 -5.82 -49.52
C GLY A 40 -49.46 -4.30 -49.67
N ALA A 41 -48.35 -3.55 -49.65
CA ALA A 41 -48.37 -2.10 -49.88
C ALA A 41 -48.44 -1.74 -51.37
N GLU A 42 -49.28 -0.77 -51.72
CA GLU A 42 -49.33 -0.22 -53.07
C GLU A 42 -48.28 0.89 -53.26
N LYS A 43 -47.73 0.95 -54.47
CA LYS A 43 -46.76 1.96 -54.90
C LYS A 43 -47.44 3.30 -55.11
N ILE A 44 -46.93 4.35 -54.47
CA ILE A 44 -47.45 5.71 -54.56
C ILE A 44 -46.83 6.41 -55.78
N THR A 45 -47.68 6.95 -56.65
CA THR A 45 -47.25 7.69 -57.84
C THR A 45 -47.30 9.19 -57.57
N VAL A 46 -46.19 9.88 -57.80
CA VAL A 46 -46.10 11.34 -57.69
C VAL A 46 -45.77 11.90 -59.07
N GLU A 47 -46.69 12.69 -59.62
CA GLU A 47 -46.46 13.46 -60.85
C GLU A 47 -46.00 14.87 -60.50
N MET A 48 -44.96 15.36 -61.16
CA MET A 48 -44.36 16.66 -60.88
C MET A 48 -43.96 17.40 -62.15
N GLY A 49 -44.10 18.72 -62.14
CA GLY A 49 -43.73 19.59 -63.25
C GLY A 49 -42.21 19.78 -63.34
N PHE A 50 -41.75 20.18 -64.53
CA PHE A 50 -40.35 20.48 -64.76
C PHE A 50 -39.85 21.63 -63.86
N GLY A 51 -38.92 21.32 -62.95
CA GLY A 51 -38.34 22.27 -61.99
C GLY A 51 -38.95 22.23 -60.58
N ASP A 52 -39.99 21.41 -60.35
CA ASP A 52 -40.58 21.23 -59.03
C ASP A 52 -39.62 20.48 -58.08
N LYS A 53 -39.64 20.85 -56.80
CA LYS A 53 -38.92 20.10 -55.76
C LYS A 53 -39.75 18.88 -55.36
N LEU A 54 -39.16 17.68 -55.47
CA LEU A 54 -39.82 16.46 -55.03
C LEU A 54 -39.99 16.48 -53.51
N THR A 55 -41.24 16.39 -53.07
CA THR A 55 -41.58 16.19 -51.65
C THR A 55 -42.02 14.75 -51.47
N PRO A 56 -41.29 13.93 -50.70
CA PRO A 56 -41.65 12.54 -50.50
C PRO A 56 -43.00 12.43 -49.76
N PRO A 57 -43.86 11.47 -50.16
CA PRO A 57 -45.11 11.22 -49.46
C PRO A 57 -44.84 10.76 -48.03
N GLN A 58 -45.75 11.12 -47.11
CA GLN A 58 -45.76 10.57 -45.77
C GLN A 58 -46.36 9.17 -45.81
N VAL A 59 -45.70 8.22 -45.17
CA VAL A 59 -46.14 6.82 -45.09
C VAL A 59 -46.15 6.39 -43.62
N SER A 60 -47.08 5.51 -43.27
CA SER A 60 -47.19 4.91 -41.93
C SER A 60 -47.35 3.40 -42.05
N ARG A 61 -46.86 2.69 -41.04
CA ARG A 61 -46.96 1.24 -40.90
C ARG A 61 -47.10 0.92 -39.41
N ASP A 62 -48.16 0.21 -39.04
CA ASP A 62 -48.41 -0.13 -37.63
C ASP A 62 -47.23 -0.90 -37.05
N GLY A 63 -46.70 -0.42 -35.91
CA GLY A 63 -45.58 -1.04 -35.21
C GLY A 63 -44.19 -0.73 -35.77
N TYR A 64 -44.07 0.15 -36.78
CA TYR A 64 -42.78 0.55 -37.36
C TYR A 64 -42.69 2.07 -37.51
N TYR A 65 -41.47 2.60 -37.46
CA TYR A 65 -41.16 3.95 -37.92
C TYR A 65 -40.43 3.90 -39.27
N VAL A 66 -40.61 4.94 -40.07
CA VAL A 66 -39.90 5.09 -41.35
C VAL A 66 -38.57 5.81 -41.09
N GLU A 67 -37.46 5.14 -41.39
CA GLU A 67 -36.13 5.73 -41.28
C GLU A 67 -35.89 6.75 -42.40
N GLY A 68 -36.38 6.44 -43.60
CA GLY A 68 -36.24 7.27 -44.78
C GLY A 68 -36.46 6.49 -46.07
N TRP A 69 -36.09 7.12 -47.18
CA TRP A 69 -36.23 6.58 -48.53
C TRP A 69 -34.88 6.19 -49.11
N TYR A 70 -34.88 5.14 -49.93
CA TYR A 70 -33.68 4.49 -50.45
C TYR A 70 -33.79 4.24 -51.95
N LEU A 71 -32.66 4.14 -52.65
CA LEU A 71 -32.63 3.95 -54.11
C LEU A 71 -32.99 2.53 -54.56
N GLU A 72 -32.92 1.56 -53.65
CA GLU A 72 -33.15 0.15 -53.94
C GLU A 72 -33.89 -0.56 -52.79
N LYS A 73 -34.49 -1.71 -53.12
CA LYS A 73 -35.37 -2.49 -52.24
C LYS A 73 -34.66 -2.96 -50.98
N GLU A 74 -33.37 -3.26 -51.10
CA GLU A 74 -32.48 -3.71 -50.03
C GLU A 74 -32.15 -2.59 -49.02
N CYS A 75 -32.49 -1.35 -49.36
CA CYS A 75 -32.30 -0.16 -48.50
C CYS A 75 -30.86 0.02 -47.99
N THR A 76 -29.88 -0.03 -48.89
CA THR A 76 -28.46 0.18 -48.59
C THR A 76 -27.95 1.59 -48.94
N THR A 77 -28.60 2.29 -49.87
CA THR A 77 -28.25 3.65 -50.33
C THR A 77 -29.34 4.66 -49.97
N PRO A 78 -29.17 5.46 -48.90
CA PRO A 78 -30.17 6.42 -48.46
C PRO A 78 -30.27 7.62 -49.41
N VAL A 79 -31.48 8.15 -49.55
CA VAL A 79 -31.77 9.37 -50.32
C VAL A 79 -31.94 10.54 -49.36
N ASN A 80 -30.85 11.28 -49.18
CA ASN A 80 -30.82 12.44 -48.28
C ASN A 80 -31.29 13.74 -48.97
N ASP A 81 -31.26 13.78 -50.29
CA ASP A 81 -31.80 14.87 -51.11
C ASP A 81 -32.35 14.32 -52.42
N PHE A 82 -33.59 14.72 -52.76
CA PHE A 82 -34.33 14.22 -53.92
C PHE A 82 -34.07 15.07 -55.18
N GLY A 83 -32.86 15.63 -55.34
CA GLY A 83 -32.46 16.65 -56.32
C GLY A 83 -33.01 16.50 -57.76
N LEU A 84 -32.16 16.15 -58.74
CA LEU A 84 -32.59 15.94 -60.13
C LEU A 84 -33.15 14.52 -60.29
N VAL A 85 -34.47 14.42 -60.41
CA VAL A 85 -35.20 13.15 -60.58
C VAL A 85 -35.47 12.83 -62.05
N TRP A 86 -35.34 11.55 -62.39
CA TRP A 86 -35.59 11.03 -63.74
C TRP A 86 -36.97 10.36 -63.78
N THR A 87 -37.63 10.44 -64.93
CA THR A 87 -38.92 9.76 -65.11
C THR A 87 -38.76 8.24 -64.94
N GLY A 88 -39.62 7.66 -64.13
CA GLY A 88 -39.56 6.23 -63.78
C GLY A 88 -38.70 5.89 -62.56
N SER A 89 -38.03 6.85 -61.91
CA SER A 89 -37.33 6.60 -60.64
C SER A 89 -38.27 6.03 -59.58
N GLU A 90 -37.78 5.04 -58.83
CA GLU A 90 -38.50 4.41 -57.72
C GLU A 90 -37.66 4.48 -56.45
N TYR A 91 -38.29 4.89 -55.35
CA TYR A 91 -37.68 4.98 -54.03
C TYR A 91 -38.38 4.02 -53.07
N PHE A 92 -37.62 3.41 -52.16
CA PHE A 92 -38.10 2.38 -51.24
C PHE A 92 -38.03 2.86 -49.80
N ALA A 93 -39.12 2.75 -49.05
CA ALA A 93 -39.11 3.10 -47.63
C ALA A 93 -38.33 2.05 -46.83
N LYS A 94 -37.49 2.49 -45.88
CA LYS A 94 -36.88 1.60 -44.90
C LYS A 94 -37.64 1.70 -43.58
N TRP A 95 -38.08 0.55 -43.08
CA TRP A 95 -38.85 0.44 -41.84
C TRP A 95 -38.02 -0.21 -40.76
N ASN A 96 -38.01 0.41 -39.58
CA ASN A 96 -37.45 -0.17 -38.38
C ASN A 96 -38.58 -0.39 -37.37
N PRO A 97 -38.57 -1.51 -36.64
CA PRO A 97 -39.64 -1.84 -35.70
C PRO A 97 -39.61 -0.88 -34.51
N ASN A 98 -40.79 -0.53 -34.00
CA ASN A 98 -40.91 0.24 -32.76
C ASN A 98 -40.63 -0.66 -31.54
N PRO A 99 -40.08 -0.10 -30.44
CA PRO A 99 -39.97 -0.82 -29.18
C PRO A 99 -41.37 -1.11 -28.62
N VAL A 100 -41.53 -2.27 -27.97
CA VAL A 100 -42.82 -2.72 -27.40
C VAL A 100 -42.74 -2.99 -25.91
N SER A 101 -41.60 -3.50 -25.43
CA SER A 101 -41.33 -3.75 -24.02
C SER A 101 -39.83 -3.77 -23.78
N LEU A 102 -39.42 -3.74 -22.52
CA LEU A 102 -38.03 -3.93 -22.13
C LEU A 102 -37.93 -4.88 -20.94
N SER A 103 -36.74 -5.44 -20.76
CA SER A 103 -36.32 -6.15 -19.56
C SER A 103 -34.99 -5.57 -19.09
N ALA A 104 -34.78 -5.52 -17.78
CA ALA A 104 -33.57 -4.96 -17.19
C ALA A 104 -33.03 -5.83 -16.06
N THR A 105 -31.70 -5.83 -15.90
CA THR A 105 -30.99 -6.55 -14.83
C THR A 105 -29.97 -5.63 -14.17
N TYR A 106 -29.67 -5.84 -12.90
CA TYR A 106 -28.66 -5.09 -12.14
C TYR A 106 -27.53 -6.04 -11.74
N ASP A 107 -26.31 -5.78 -12.19
CA ASP A 107 -25.11 -6.55 -11.91
C ASP A 107 -24.21 -5.81 -10.91
N GLY A 108 -24.51 -5.98 -9.62
CA GLY A 108 -23.75 -5.36 -8.54
C GLY A 108 -24.31 -5.73 -7.17
N VAL A 109 -23.45 -5.66 -6.15
CA VAL A 109 -23.85 -5.82 -4.74
C VAL A 109 -24.26 -4.45 -4.21
N LEU A 110 -25.42 -4.38 -3.55
CA LEU A 110 -25.94 -3.15 -2.96
C LEU A 110 -26.28 -3.39 -1.50
N PHE A 111 -25.88 -2.48 -0.64
CA PHE A 111 -26.16 -2.52 0.80
C PHE A 111 -27.12 -1.39 1.20
N GLU A 112 -27.77 -1.54 2.35
CA GLU A 112 -28.52 -0.46 3.00
C GLU A 112 -27.67 0.81 3.10
N GLY A 113 -28.25 1.97 2.80
CA GLY A 113 -27.53 3.26 2.75
C GLY A 113 -26.60 3.46 1.54
N GLY A 114 -26.38 2.42 0.72
CA GLY A 114 -25.57 2.48 -0.50
C GLY A 114 -26.17 3.35 -1.60
N THR A 115 -25.38 3.62 -2.65
CA THR A 115 -25.81 4.36 -3.84
C THR A 115 -25.79 3.44 -5.07
N PRO A 116 -26.95 3.13 -5.69
CA PRO A 116 -26.99 2.30 -6.90
C PRO A 116 -26.39 3.03 -8.11
N SER A 117 -25.74 2.29 -9.01
CA SER A 117 -25.15 2.84 -10.24
C SER A 117 -25.93 2.42 -11.49
N LYS A 118 -26.15 3.37 -12.41
CA LYS A 118 -26.71 3.10 -13.73
C LYS A 118 -25.81 2.17 -14.55
N ASP A 119 -24.50 2.22 -14.35
CA ASP A 119 -23.53 1.43 -15.13
C ASP A 119 -23.67 -0.07 -14.88
N ASN A 120 -24.28 -0.46 -13.76
CA ASN A 120 -24.59 -1.85 -13.43
C ASN A 120 -25.93 -2.32 -14.02
N VAL A 121 -26.69 -1.45 -14.70
CA VAL A 121 -27.98 -1.81 -15.31
C VAL A 121 -27.79 -2.22 -16.75
N THR A 122 -28.17 -3.46 -17.08
CA THR A 122 -28.24 -3.93 -18.47
C THR A 122 -29.69 -3.97 -18.93
N VAL A 123 -30.02 -3.28 -20.04
CA VAL A 123 -31.36 -3.19 -20.61
C VAL A 123 -31.43 -3.91 -21.95
N THR A 124 -32.41 -4.79 -22.11
CA THR A 124 -32.76 -5.45 -23.37
C THR A 124 -34.16 -5.05 -23.81
N VAL A 125 -34.27 -4.42 -24.97
CA VAL A 125 -35.52 -3.94 -25.56
C VAL A 125 -36.05 -5.00 -26.53
N ASN A 126 -37.36 -5.27 -26.46
CA ASN A 126 -38.07 -6.12 -27.40
C ASN A 126 -38.84 -5.26 -28.40
N TYR A 127 -38.71 -5.61 -29.68
CA TYR A 127 -39.26 -4.86 -30.81
C TYR A 127 -40.47 -5.54 -31.44
N PHE A 128 -41.28 -4.77 -32.16
CA PHE A 128 -42.57 -5.23 -32.71
C PHE A 128 -42.46 -6.44 -33.65
N ASP A 129 -41.34 -6.59 -34.35
CA ASP A 129 -41.07 -7.72 -35.24
C ASP A 129 -40.57 -8.98 -34.52
N GLY A 130 -40.46 -8.93 -33.19
CA GLY A 130 -39.95 -10.01 -32.34
C GLY A 130 -38.42 -10.01 -32.17
N SER A 131 -37.71 -9.03 -32.74
CA SER A 131 -36.27 -8.86 -32.49
C SER A 131 -36.01 -8.23 -31.12
N THR A 132 -34.76 -8.35 -30.65
CA THR A 132 -34.31 -7.80 -29.37
C THR A 132 -32.95 -7.13 -29.50
N ALA A 133 -32.71 -6.04 -28.77
CA ALA A 133 -31.39 -5.40 -28.72
C ALA A 133 -31.03 -4.95 -27.30
N GLN A 134 -29.75 -5.02 -26.95
CA GLN A 134 -29.21 -4.34 -25.77
C GLN A 134 -28.95 -2.87 -26.11
N VAL A 135 -29.33 -1.98 -25.20
CA VAL A 135 -29.25 -0.52 -25.40
C VAL A 135 -28.46 0.13 -24.27
N SER A 136 -27.75 1.22 -24.58
CA SER A 136 -27.02 2.03 -23.61
C SER A 136 -27.69 3.38 -23.31
N ASP A 137 -28.55 3.86 -24.21
CA ASP A 137 -29.25 5.14 -24.08
C ASP A 137 -30.63 4.98 -23.44
N PHE A 138 -30.63 4.67 -22.14
CA PHE A 138 -31.83 4.54 -21.31
C PHE A 138 -31.73 5.43 -20.07
N GLU A 139 -32.85 5.67 -19.40
CA GLU A 139 -32.89 6.36 -18.10
C GLU A 139 -33.31 5.36 -17.00
N VAL A 140 -32.82 5.58 -15.78
CA VAL A 140 -33.22 4.79 -14.61
C VAL A 140 -33.53 5.75 -13.47
N ASP A 141 -34.70 5.59 -12.86
CA ASP A 141 -35.06 6.25 -11.61
C ASP A 141 -34.98 5.23 -10.47
N PHE A 142 -33.90 5.34 -9.69
CA PHE A 142 -33.66 4.46 -8.56
C PHE A 142 -34.51 4.78 -7.33
N GLY A 143 -35.07 5.99 -7.18
CA GLY A 143 -35.80 6.38 -5.97
C GLY A 143 -35.04 6.09 -4.65
N ASN A 144 -35.78 5.78 -3.58
CA ASN A 144 -35.23 5.42 -2.26
C ASN A 144 -35.15 3.89 -2.09
N VAL A 145 -34.40 3.20 -2.94
CA VAL A 145 -34.32 1.73 -2.89
C VAL A 145 -33.38 1.19 -1.81
N THR A 146 -32.47 2.01 -1.27
CA THR A 146 -31.47 1.57 -0.27
C THR A 146 -31.82 1.92 1.17
N ASP A 147 -33.06 2.29 1.45
CA ASP A 147 -33.53 2.66 2.79
C ASP A 147 -33.63 1.48 3.76
N SER A 148 -33.70 0.26 3.22
CA SER A 148 -33.82 -1.00 3.95
C SER A 148 -33.50 -2.19 3.04
N ALA A 149 -33.05 -3.28 3.65
CA ALA A 149 -32.67 -4.51 3.00
C ALA A 149 -33.89 -5.21 2.37
N GLY A 150 -33.61 -6.05 1.38
CA GLY A 150 -34.59 -6.84 0.66
C GLY A 150 -34.64 -6.54 -0.83
N THR A 151 -35.64 -7.12 -1.49
CA THR A 151 -35.86 -6.96 -2.92
C THR A 151 -36.65 -5.68 -3.21
N LYS A 152 -36.10 -4.85 -4.08
CA LYS A 152 -36.64 -3.54 -4.46
C LYS A 152 -36.71 -3.43 -5.98
N THR A 153 -37.50 -2.49 -6.49
CA THR A 153 -37.59 -2.23 -7.93
C THR A 153 -37.35 -0.75 -8.23
N ALA A 154 -36.70 -0.50 -9.36
CA ALA A 154 -36.48 0.82 -9.93
C ALA A 154 -37.05 0.87 -11.35
N THR A 155 -37.50 2.05 -11.79
CA THR A 155 -38.11 2.21 -13.11
C THR A 155 -37.03 2.46 -14.15
N VAL A 156 -37.07 1.72 -15.25
CA VAL A 156 -36.21 1.91 -16.42
C VAL A 156 -37.06 2.41 -17.58
N THR A 157 -36.60 3.49 -18.21
CA THR A 157 -37.28 4.15 -19.33
C THR A 157 -36.40 4.13 -20.55
N TYR A 158 -36.93 3.67 -21.68
CA TYR A 158 -36.27 3.74 -22.98
C TYR A 158 -37.17 4.45 -23.99
N THR A 159 -36.62 5.45 -24.68
CA THR A 159 -37.34 6.19 -25.73
C THR A 159 -36.57 6.15 -27.03
N GLU A 160 -37.21 5.64 -28.07
CA GLU A 160 -36.65 5.57 -29.41
C GLU A 160 -37.67 6.11 -30.41
N HIS A 161 -37.25 7.10 -31.20
CA HIS A 161 -38.09 7.75 -32.23
C HIS A 161 -39.48 8.21 -31.75
N GLY A 162 -39.58 8.66 -30.50
CA GLY A 162 -40.81 9.18 -29.89
C GLY A 162 -41.74 8.12 -29.31
N VAL A 163 -41.35 6.84 -29.35
CA VAL A 163 -42.03 5.75 -28.64
C VAL A 163 -41.28 5.47 -27.34
N THR A 164 -41.98 5.57 -26.21
CA THR A 164 -41.43 5.30 -24.88
C THR A 164 -41.97 3.98 -24.35
N VAL A 165 -41.07 3.13 -23.88
CA VAL A 165 -41.38 1.90 -23.15
C VAL A 165 -40.75 1.95 -21.77
N ASN A 166 -41.48 1.48 -20.77
CA ASN A 166 -41.03 1.40 -19.39
C ASN A 166 -40.93 -0.07 -18.98
N GLY A 167 -40.00 -0.36 -18.07
CA GLY A 167 -39.94 -1.62 -17.36
C GLY A 167 -39.31 -1.42 -15.99
N GLU A 168 -39.07 -2.53 -15.30
CA GLU A 168 -38.52 -2.51 -13.95
C GLU A 168 -37.19 -3.26 -13.92
N VAL A 169 -36.25 -2.75 -13.13
CA VAL A 169 -35.05 -3.48 -12.73
C VAL A 169 -35.19 -3.86 -11.26
N THR A 170 -34.92 -5.13 -10.94
CA THR A 170 -34.92 -5.63 -9.56
C THR A 170 -33.54 -5.43 -8.94
N LEU A 171 -33.50 -4.84 -7.74
CA LEU A 171 -32.29 -4.68 -6.93
C LEU A 171 -32.44 -5.52 -5.66
N ASN A 172 -31.40 -6.30 -5.33
CA ASN A 172 -31.32 -7.02 -4.07
C ASN A 172 -30.41 -6.25 -3.14
N VAL A 173 -30.99 -5.63 -2.11
CA VAL A 173 -30.27 -4.85 -1.11
C VAL A 173 -29.96 -5.74 0.09
N ALA A 174 -28.68 -5.93 0.39
CA ALA A 174 -28.22 -6.65 1.56
C ALA A 174 -28.24 -5.74 2.80
N ALA A 175 -28.54 -6.31 3.97
CA ALA A 175 -28.35 -5.62 5.23
C ALA A 175 -26.85 -5.41 5.50
N VAL A 176 -26.49 -4.29 6.11
CA VAL A 176 -25.14 -4.09 6.66
C VAL A 176 -25.10 -4.79 8.01
N ALA A 177 -24.23 -5.78 8.17
CA ALA A 177 -24.13 -6.56 9.39
C ALA A 177 -22.69 -6.61 9.89
N LEU A 178 -22.53 -6.72 11.21
CA LEU A 178 -21.24 -6.94 11.86
C LEU A 178 -20.61 -8.23 11.32
N GLN A 179 -19.38 -8.13 10.80
CA GLN A 179 -18.66 -9.24 10.16
C GLN A 179 -17.50 -9.74 11.03
N SER A 180 -16.68 -8.83 11.56
CA SER A 180 -15.53 -9.15 12.41
C SER A 180 -15.15 -7.96 13.29
N ILE A 181 -14.25 -8.19 14.24
CA ILE A 181 -13.50 -7.13 14.92
C ILE A 181 -12.00 -7.39 14.79
N ALA A 182 -11.21 -6.33 14.89
CA ALA A 182 -9.78 -6.38 15.16
C ALA A 182 -9.55 -5.69 16.51
N ALA A 183 -8.94 -6.39 17.46
CA ALA A 183 -8.62 -5.88 18.78
C ALA A 183 -7.11 -5.70 18.94
N THR A 184 -6.69 -4.55 19.46
CA THR A 184 -5.28 -4.24 19.69
C THR A 184 -5.11 -3.77 21.14
N TYR A 185 -4.14 -4.34 21.84
CA TYR A 185 -3.72 -3.87 23.15
C TYR A 185 -2.45 -3.06 22.99
N THR A 186 -2.49 -1.79 23.38
CA THR A 186 -1.36 -0.85 23.34
C THR A 186 -0.87 -0.50 24.75
N GLY A 187 -1.37 -1.20 25.75
CA GLY A 187 -1.00 -0.95 27.15
C GLY A 187 0.37 -1.51 27.46
N LYS A 188 0.98 -0.96 28.50
CA LYS A 188 2.27 -1.40 29.03
C LYS A 188 2.17 -2.85 29.53
N ASN A 189 3.32 -3.49 29.72
CA ASN A 189 3.40 -4.77 30.41
C ASN A 189 2.76 -4.66 31.80
N ILE A 190 1.99 -5.67 32.20
CA ILE A 190 1.30 -5.68 33.49
C ILE A 190 2.18 -6.35 34.52
N VAL A 191 2.57 -5.66 35.58
CA VAL A 191 3.29 -6.29 36.69
C VAL A 191 2.41 -7.35 37.36
N VAL A 192 2.98 -8.44 37.89
CA VAL A 192 2.24 -9.46 38.65
C VAL A 192 1.36 -8.81 39.72
N GLY A 193 0.07 -9.16 39.72
CA GLY A 193 -0.96 -8.56 40.59
C GLY A 193 -1.57 -7.24 40.07
N GLY A 194 -1.05 -6.70 38.96
CA GLY A 194 -1.57 -5.52 38.27
C GLY A 194 -2.91 -5.77 37.56
N GLN A 195 -3.50 -4.71 37.00
CA GLN A 195 -4.81 -4.77 36.35
C GLN A 195 -4.72 -4.40 34.87
N LEU A 196 -5.48 -5.13 34.04
CA LEU A 196 -5.67 -4.77 32.63
C LEU A 196 -6.54 -3.52 32.54
N ASN A 197 -6.00 -2.47 31.95
CA ASN A 197 -6.71 -1.23 31.72
C ASN A 197 -7.47 -1.30 30.38
N HIS A 198 -8.78 -1.15 30.44
CA HIS A 198 -9.64 -1.25 29.27
C HIS A 198 -9.42 -0.08 28.27
N GLN A 199 -8.86 1.04 28.72
CA GLN A 199 -8.57 2.18 27.84
C GLN A 199 -7.41 1.91 26.88
N ASP A 200 -6.59 0.91 27.19
CA ASP A 200 -5.44 0.52 26.39
C ASP A 200 -5.80 -0.54 25.34
N ILE A 201 -7.09 -0.84 25.19
CA ILE A 201 -7.62 -1.77 24.18
C ILE A 201 -8.41 -0.95 23.15
N THR A 202 -7.95 -0.98 21.91
CA THR A 202 -8.69 -0.44 20.76
C THR A 202 -9.37 -1.57 20.01
N VAL A 203 -10.66 -1.42 19.71
CA VAL A 203 -11.42 -2.41 18.95
C VAL A 203 -12.04 -1.73 17.73
N VAL A 204 -11.74 -2.26 16.55
CA VAL A 204 -12.31 -1.81 15.28
C VAL A 204 -13.23 -2.89 14.74
N ALA A 205 -14.52 -2.58 14.60
CA ALA A 205 -15.50 -3.43 13.95
C ALA A 205 -15.46 -3.24 12.43
N THR A 206 -15.60 -4.34 11.70
CA THR A 206 -15.73 -4.39 10.25
C THR A 206 -17.09 -4.96 9.88
N TYR A 207 -17.76 -4.33 8.92
CA TYR A 207 -19.11 -4.70 8.48
C TYR A 207 -19.10 -5.34 7.08
N THR A 208 -20.18 -6.02 6.72
CA THR A 208 -20.31 -6.75 5.45
C THR A 208 -20.17 -5.89 4.19
N ASP A 209 -20.34 -4.58 4.30
CA ASP A 209 -20.14 -3.62 3.20
C ASP A 209 -18.69 -3.08 3.11
N GLY A 210 -17.81 -3.54 4.01
CA GLY A 210 -16.41 -3.11 4.10
C GLY A 210 -16.19 -1.84 4.92
N SER A 211 -17.25 -1.21 5.43
CA SER A 211 -17.10 -0.09 6.36
C SER A 211 -16.51 -0.55 7.70
N THR A 212 -15.87 0.37 8.41
CA THR A 212 -15.26 0.10 9.72
C THR A 212 -15.64 1.16 10.74
N GLN A 213 -15.64 0.78 12.02
CA GLN A 213 -15.93 1.68 13.13
C GLN A 213 -15.13 1.30 14.38
N THR A 214 -14.49 2.26 15.02
CA THR A 214 -13.95 2.06 16.37
C THR A 214 -15.10 1.97 17.38
N VAL A 215 -15.15 0.87 18.12
CA VAL A 215 -16.21 0.60 19.10
C VAL A 215 -15.68 0.68 20.53
N THR A 216 -16.48 1.21 21.44
CA THR A 216 -16.10 1.39 22.85
C THR A 216 -16.85 0.47 23.82
N ASN A 217 -17.93 -0.18 23.35
CA ASN A 217 -18.77 -1.08 24.15
C ASN A 217 -18.45 -2.55 23.87
N PHE A 218 -17.18 -2.93 23.93
CA PHE A 218 -16.73 -4.32 23.81
C PHE A 218 -16.65 -5.00 25.19
N ALA A 219 -16.68 -6.32 25.19
CA ALA A 219 -16.46 -7.15 26.36
C ALA A 219 -15.03 -7.69 26.37
N VAL A 220 -14.42 -7.65 27.54
CA VAL A 220 -13.08 -8.22 27.80
C VAL A 220 -13.27 -9.55 28.53
N GLY A 221 -12.66 -10.60 28.00
CA GLY A 221 -12.67 -11.95 28.55
C GLY A 221 -11.88 -12.08 29.85
N ALA A 222 -11.71 -13.31 30.32
CA ALA A 222 -10.97 -13.57 31.54
C ALA A 222 -9.49 -13.19 31.36
N PHE A 223 -8.97 -12.41 32.31
CA PHE A 223 -7.55 -12.05 32.40
C PHE A 223 -7.04 -12.33 33.82
N SER A 224 -5.81 -12.84 33.93
CA SER A 224 -5.14 -13.09 35.20
C SER A 224 -3.70 -12.61 35.14
N SER A 225 -3.34 -11.72 36.05
CA SER A 225 -1.97 -11.23 36.28
C SER A 225 -1.29 -11.93 37.46
N ALA A 226 -1.81 -13.07 37.93
CA ALA A 226 -1.29 -13.73 39.14
C ALA A 226 0.12 -14.33 39.00
N VAL A 227 0.59 -14.55 37.77
CA VAL A 227 1.91 -15.11 37.43
C VAL A 227 2.39 -14.42 36.16
N ALA A 228 3.70 -14.18 36.05
CA ALA A 228 4.31 -13.65 34.84
C ALA A 228 4.14 -14.60 33.64
N GLY A 229 4.11 -14.03 32.44
CA GLY A 229 3.91 -14.71 31.17
C GLY A 229 2.93 -13.98 30.25
N THR A 230 2.91 -14.39 28.98
CA THR A 230 1.96 -13.86 28.00
C THR A 230 0.59 -14.52 28.18
N GLN A 231 -0.43 -13.68 28.34
CA GLN A 231 -1.82 -14.09 28.52
C GLN A 231 -2.62 -13.73 27.27
N THR A 232 -3.30 -14.71 26.68
CA THR A 232 -4.27 -14.46 25.61
C THR A 232 -5.61 -14.07 26.22
N VAL A 233 -6.10 -12.87 25.85
CA VAL A 233 -7.39 -12.35 26.33
C VAL A 233 -8.35 -12.24 25.16
N GLU A 234 -9.51 -12.88 25.27
CA GLU A 234 -10.57 -12.76 24.27
C GLU A 234 -11.26 -11.41 24.40
N ILE A 235 -11.41 -10.71 23.28
CA ILE A 235 -12.20 -9.49 23.14
C ILE A 235 -13.41 -9.83 22.29
N SER A 236 -14.60 -9.43 22.71
CA SER A 236 -15.82 -9.67 21.93
C SER A 236 -16.68 -8.41 21.81
N TYR A 237 -17.35 -8.29 20.68
CA TYR A 237 -18.28 -7.20 20.40
C TYR A 237 -19.59 -7.78 19.90
N THR A 238 -20.71 -7.23 20.39
CA THR A 238 -22.05 -7.66 20.00
C THR A 238 -22.86 -6.48 19.49
N GLU A 239 -23.38 -6.62 18.28
CA GLU A 239 -24.27 -5.66 17.64
C GLU A 239 -25.41 -6.41 16.94
N ASP A 240 -26.65 -5.95 17.11
CA ASP A 240 -27.85 -6.56 16.52
C ASP A 240 -28.00 -8.08 16.69
N ASN A 241 -27.58 -8.59 17.86
CA ASN A 241 -27.53 -10.01 18.24
C ASN A 241 -26.49 -10.86 17.48
N VAL A 242 -25.58 -10.23 16.75
CA VAL A 242 -24.38 -10.87 16.19
C VAL A 242 -23.22 -10.60 17.13
N THR A 243 -22.55 -11.65 17.59
CA THR A 243 -21.34 -11.55 18.42
C THR A 243 -20.15 -12.05 17.61
N VAL A 244 -19.09 -11.25 17.56
CA VAL A 244 -17.79 -11.62 16.99
C VAL A 244 -16.70 -11.39 18.02
N SER A 245 -15.59 -12.10 17.88
CA SER A 245 -14.48 -12.05 18.82
C SER A 245 -13.13 -12.06 18.12
N ASP A 246 -12.15 -11.49 18.79
CA ASP A 246 -10.72 -11.52 18.46
C ASP A 246 -9.92 -11.68 19.75
N THR A 247 -8.61 -11.90 19.67
CA THR A 247 -7.75 -12.08 20.85
C THR A 247 -6.61 -11.08 20.87
N ILE A 248 -6.32 -10.54 22.05
CA ILE A 248 -5.12 -9.76 22.31
C ILE A 248 -4.12 -10.59 23.14
N SER A 249 -2.84 -10.30 22.98
CA SER A 249 -1.79 -10.82 23.86
C SER A 249 -1.41 -9.74 24.87
N VAL A 250 -1.47 -10.08 26.16
CA VAL A 250 -1.11 -9.19 27.27
C VAL A 250 0.02 -9.82 28.05
N THR A 251 1.17 -9.16 28.11
CA THR A 251 2.34 -9.68 28.83
C THR A 251 2.28 -9.26 30.30
N VAL A 252 2.39 -10.26 31.18
CA VAL A 252 2.52 -10.07 32.62
C VAL A 252 3.99 -10.25 32.99
N VAL A 253 4.58 -9.32 33.72
CA VAL A 253 5.99 -9.35 34.15
C VAL A 253 6.10 -9.41 35.67
N GLU A 254 7.14 -10.06 36.20
CA GLU A 254 7.43 -9.97 37.64
C GLU A 254 7.81 -8.52 38.02
N GLU A 255 7.48 -8.10 39.23
CA GLU A 255 7.86 -6.78 39.73
C GLU A 255 9.38 -6.72 39.95
N GLY A 256 10.08 -5.92 39.15
CA GLY A 256 11.48 -5.52 39.36
C GLY A 256 12.45 -6.65 39.76
N ALA A 257 12.83 -7.49 38.80
CA ALA A 257 14.13 -8.18 38.80
C ALA A 257 14.25 -9.04 37.54
N MET A 258 14.94 -8.52 36.53
CA MET A 258 15.67 -9.39 35.61
C MET A 258 16.74 -10.09 36.46
N ALA A 259 16.69 -11.42 36.60
CA ALA A 259 17.69 -12.16 37.37
C ALA A 259 19.11 -11.84 36.86
N SER A 260 20.15 -11.88 37.72
CA SER A 260 21.53 -11.67 37.24
C SER A 260 21.83 -12.69 36.13
N GLY A 261 22.28 -12.17 34.98
CA GLY A 261 22.50 -12.95 33.76
C GLY A 261 21.34 -12.99 32.77
N SER A 262 20.26 -12.23 32.97
CA SER A 262 19.19 -12.09 31.97
C SER A 262 19.42 -10.88 31.04
N LEU A 263 19.08 -11.06 29.76
CA LEU A 263 19.33 -10.11 28.68
C LEU A 263 18.07 -9.97 27.83
N SER A 264 17.71 -8.74 27.46
CA SER A 264 16.73 -8.47 26.41
C SER A 264 17.21 -7.37 25.47
N ILE A 265 17.01 -7.57 24.17
CA ILE A 265 17.40 -6.69 23.06
C ILE A 265 16.13 -6.29 22.31
N HIS A 266 15.86 -5.00 22.26
CA HIS A 266 14.59 -4.41 21.83
C HIS A 266 14.83 -3.54 20.59
N PHE A 267 14.40 -4.00 19.43
CA PHE A 267 14.43 -3.24 18.19
C PHE A 267 13.16 -2.41 18.10
N LEU A 268 13.29 -1.09 18.15
CA LEU A 268 12.16 -0.20 18.34
C LEU A 268 11.49 0.19 17.03
N GLU A 269 10.16 0.11 17.00
CA GLU A 269 9.34 0.77 15.99
C GLU A 269 9.21 2.25 16.33
N LEU A 270 9.62 3.11 15.39
CA LEU A 270 9.76 4.55 15.65
C LEU A 270 8.45 5.35 15.46
N GLY A 271 7.35 4.67 15.16
CA GLY A 271 6.02 5.28 14.99
C GLY A 271 5.90 6.23 13.80
N ASN A 272 6.81 6.13 12.81
CA ASN A 272 6.82 6.99 11.63
C ASN A 272 7.23 6.25 10.35
N ALA A 273 7.07 6.92 9.21
CA ALA A 273 7.29 6.37 7.87
C ALA A 273 8.76 6.32 7.43
N TYR A 274 9.69 6.73 8.29
CA TYR A 274 11.11 6.84 7.98
C TYR A 274 11.87 5.71 8.65
N THR A 275 12.81 5.14 7.90
CA THR A 275 13.72 4.13 8.42
C THR A 275 14.70 4.78 9.40
N GLY A 276 15.07 4.03 10.44
CA GLY A 276 16.13 4.39 11.36
C GLY A 276 16.32 3.36 12.46
N ASP A 277 17.46 3.46 13.13
CA ASP A 277 17.89 2.53 14.14
C ASP A 277 17.66 3.08 15.54
N SER A 278 16.95 2.32 16.37
CA SER A 278 17.04 2.48 17.80
C SER A 278 16.88 1.11 18.44
N VAL A 279 17.90 0.69 19.19
CA VAL A 279 17.94 -0.60 19.85
C VAL A 279 18.21 -0.40 21.33
N TYR A 280 17.21 -0.66 22.15
CA TYR A 280 17.35 -0.62 23.60
C TYR A 280 17.70 -2.02 24.12
N ILE A 281 18.63 -2.12 25.06
CA ILE A 281 19.09 -3.38 25.63
C ILE A 281 19.05 -3.28 27.15
N LYS A 282 18.41 -4.26 27.80
CA LYS A 282 18.44 -4.45 29.24
C LYS A 282 19.29 -5.67 29.57
N ALA A 283 20.33 -5.49 30.39
CA ALA A 283 21.19 -6.57 30.86
C ALA A 283 21.30 -6.51 32.39
N GLY A 284 20.49 -7.32 33.08
CA GLY A 284 20.30 -7.17 34.52
C GLY A 284 19.80 -5.77 34.87
N ASP A 285 20.57 -5.04 35.68
CA ASP A 285 20.26 -3.65 36.07
C ASP A 285 20.81 -2.62 35.08
N THR A 286 21.60 -3.01 34.07
CA THR A 286 22.21 -2.09 33.09
C THR A 286 21.27 -1.82 31.91
N ASP A 287 21.12 -0.54 31.58
CA ASP A 287 20.35 0.03 30.48
C ASP A 287 21.31 0.55 29.39
N ILE A 288 21.15 0.03 28.17
CA ILE A 288 21.95 0.44 27.02
C ILE A 288 21.03 0.91 25.90
N LEU A 289 21.37 2.03 25.27
CA LEU A 289 20.71 2.48 24.05
C LEU A 289 21.72 2.55 22.91
N ILE A 290 21.43 1.84 21.81
CA ILE A 290 22.20 1.91 20.57
C ILE A 290 21.37 2.66 19.53
N ASP A 291 21.83 3.85 19.15
CA ASP A 291 21.16 4.79 18.25
C ASP A 291 19.75 5.25 18.67
N ALA A 292 19.26 6.32 18.05
CA ALA A 292 18.08 7.09 18.46
C ALA A 292 17.12 7.42 17.31
N GLY A 293 17.13 6.62 16.26
CA GLY A 293 16.08 6.56 15.26
C GLY A 293 16.07 7.67 14.22
N SER A 294 15.07 7.57 13.34
CA SER A 294 14.95 8.22 12.04
C SER A 294 14.88 9.75 12.07
N ARG A 295 14.24 10.33 13.10
CA ARG A 295 13.86 11.75 13.15
C ARG A 295 13.88 12.29 14.58
N LYS A 296 13.92 13.63 14.70
CA LYS A 296 13.91 14.35 15.98
C LYS A 296 12.67 14.05 16.83
N ASP A 297 11.53 13.79 16.20
CA ASP A 297 10.26 13.43 16.83
C ASP A 297 10.12 11.91 17.08
N SER A 298 11.12 11.10 16.72
CA SER A 298 11.19 9.71 17.18
C SER A 298 11.54 9.61 18.67
N ALA A 299 12.08 10.69 19.25
CA ALA A 299 12.54 10.71 20.63
C ALA A 299 11.41 10.33 21.62
N SER A 300 10.20 10.87 21.46
CA SER A 300 9.08 10.57 22.36
C SER A 300 8.62 9.12 22.24
N THR A 301 8.48 8.59 21.01
CA THR A 301 8.16 7.18 20.79
C THR A 301 9.20 6.25 21.45
N ILE A 302 10.49 6.59 21.32
CA ILE A 302 11.58 5.82 21.92
C ILE A 302 11.51 5.88 23.45
N SER A 303 11.40 7.08 24.04
CA SER A 303 11.38 7.23 25.50
C SER A 303 10.14 6.60 26.14
N ASP A 304 8.96 6.75 25.51
CA ASP A 304 7.72 6.17 26.04
C ASP A 304 7.81 4.64 26.18
N TYR A 305 8.59 3.99 25.31
CA TYR A 305 8.89 2.57 25.39
C TYR A 305 9.98 2.24 26.41
N ILE A 306 11.10 2.99 26.41
CA ILE A 306 12.23 2.75 27.32
C ILE A 306 11.82 2.94 28.79
N ASP A 307 10.92 3.88 29.08
CA ASP A 307 10.39 4.16 30.42
C ASP A 307 9.66 2.96 31.08
N ASP A 308 9.30 1.93 30.30
CA ASP A 308 8.76 0.68 30.84
C ASP A 308 9.82 -0.20 31.50
N TYR A 309 11.10 0.03 31.19
CA TYR A 309 12.22 -0.84 31.57
C TYR A 309 13.31 -0.06 32.34
N CYS A 310 13.65 1.15 31.90
CA CYS A 310 14.57 2.06 32.57
C CYS A 310 13.80 2.85 33.64
N THR A 311 13.86 2.39 34.89
CA THR A 311 13.01 2.91 35.98
C THR A 311 13.66 4.02 36.82
N ASP A 312 14.97 4.16 36.75
CA ASP A 312 15.74 5.21 37.42
C ASP A 312 16.08 6.39 36.51
N GLY A 313 15.81 6.27 35.20
CA GLY A 313 16.08 7.31 34.21
C GLY A 313 17.56 7.41 33.82
N VAL A 314 18.34 6.36 34.08
CA VAL A 314 19.78 6.30 33.75
C VAL A 314 19.99 5.35 32.57
N LEU A 315 20.80 5.79 31.61
CA LEU A 315 21.39 4.94 30.57
C LEU A 315 22.88 4.79 30.88
N GLU A 316 23.30 3.64 31.40
CA GLU A 316 24.72 3.39 31.69
C GLU A 316 25.57 3.49 30.42
N TYR A 317 25.03 3.02 29.29
CA TYR A 317 25.71 3.07 28.01
C TYR A 317 24.81 3.61 26.89
N VAL A 318 25.32 4.60 26.17
CA VAL A 318 24.76 5.05 24.89
C VAL A 318 25.79 4.76 23.80
N VAL A 319 25.45 3.94 22.81
CA VAL A 319 26.30 3.69 21.64
C VAL A 319 25.73 4.42 20.44
N VAL A 320 26.54 5.26 19.80
CA VAL A 320 26.19 6.00 18.60
C VAL A 320 27.02 5.48 17.44
N THR A 321 26.38 4.76 16.52
CA THR A 321 27.11 3.97 15.52
C THR A 321 27.82 4.86 14.51
N HIS A 322 27.14 5.87 13.95
CA HIS A 322 27.71 6.82 13.00
C HIS A 322 26.84 8.10 12.92
N ALA A 323 27.26 9.10 12.14
CA ALA A 323 26.65 10.44 12.20
C ALA A 323 25.42 10.65 11.30
N HIS A 324 24.82 9.59 10.73
CA HIS A 324 23.63 9.77 9.90
C HIS A 324 22.38 10.10 10.72
N GLN A 325 21.47 10.82 10.07
CA GLN A 325 20.28 11.39 10.71
C GLN A 325 19.41 10.30 11.34
N ASP A 326 19.28 9.17 10.67
CA ASP A 326 18.47 8.03 11.05
C ASP A 326 19.02 7.19 12.22
N HIS A 327 20.15 7.64 12.78
CA HIS A 327 20.78 7.10 13.98
C HIS A 327 20.86 8.15 15.09
N ILE A 328 21.08 9.43 14.77
CA ILE A 328 21.36 10.44 15.80
C ILE A 328 20.19 11.38 16.12
N ALA A 329 19.13 11.40 15.30
CA ALA A 329 18.16 12.49 15.37
C ALA A 329 17.35 12.51 16.67
N GLY A 330 16.97 11.35 17.23
CA GLY A 330 16.23 11.29 18.49
C GLY A 330 17.04 11.76 19.71
N PHE A 331 18.37 11.65 19.69
CA PHE A 331 19.21 12.21 20.76
C PHE A 331 19.05 13.72 20.86
N VAL A 332 18.84 14.39 19.72
CA VAL A 332 18.77 15.85 19.62
C VAL A 332 17.41 16.41 20.04
N GLY A 333 16.33 15.76 19.63
CA GLY A 333 14.97 16.28 19.79
C GLY A 333 14.70 17.56 18.98
N SER A 334 13.55 18.19 19.23
CA SER A 334 13.08 19.41 18.58
C SER A 334 12.68 20.47 19.60
N SER A 335 12.29 21.66 19.14
CA SER A 335 11.76 22.70 20.05
C SER A 335 10.42 22.35 20.70
N LYS A 336 9.76 21.27 20.26
CA LYS A 336 8.48 20.80 20.79
C LYS A 336 8.58 19.45 21.49
N ASP A 337 9.69 18.75 21.32
CA ASP A 337 9.88 17.38 21.80
C ASP A 337 11.32 17.24 22.30
N MET A 338 11.51 16.98 23.58
CA MET A 338 12.87 16.90 24.16
C MET A 338 13.65 15.75 23.54
N GLY A 339 14.95 15.93 23.36
CA GLY A 339 15.83 14.84 22.88
C GLY A 339 16.11 13.83 23.98
N LEU A 340 16.58 12.63 23.60
CA LEU A 340 16.88 11.56 24.57
C LEU A 340 17.99 11.95 25.55
N PHE A 341 19.00 12.72 25.11
CA PHE A 341 20.03 13.23 26.03
C PHE A 341 19.44 14.14 27.12
N GLU A 342 18.38 14.89 26.84
CA GLU A 342 17.73 15.72 27.86
C GLU A 342 16.72 14.95 28.73
N ARG A 343 16.43 13.69 28.39
CA ARG A 343 15.45 12.86 29.10
C ARG A 343 16.10 11.90 30.09
N TYR A 344 17.26 11.37 29.74
CA TYR A 344 17.96 10.37 30.53
C TYR A 344 19.32 10.89 30.96
N GLU A 345 19.71 10.58 32.19
CA GLU A 345 21.10 10.73 32.60
C GLU A 345 21.94 9.67 31.86
N CYS A 346 22.98 10.09 31.14
CA CYS A 346 23.85 9.16 30.41
C CYS A 346 25.21 9.03 31.13
N GLU A 347 25.60 7.82 31.54
CA GLU A 347 26.89 7.65 32.24
C GLU A 347 28.07 7.54 31.26
N THR A 348 27.93 6.74 30.20
CA THR A 348 28.99 6.52 29.21
C THR A 348 28.44 6.54 27.78
N ILE A 349 28.95 7.48 26.97
CA ILE A 349 28.66 7.59 25.54
C ILE A 349 29.84 6.98 24.76
N ILE A 350 29.56 6.01 23.89
CA ILE A 350 30.52 5.40 22.96
C ILE A 350 30.12 5.79 21.54
N GLU A 351 30.93 6.62 20.88
CA GLU A 351 30.61 7.11 19.53
C GLU A 351 31.65 6.68 18.48
N PHE A 352 31.27 6.80 17.21
CA PHE A 352 32.17 6.61 16.07
C PHE A 352 33.48 7.40 16.23
N ALA A 353 34.60 6.79 15.81
CA ALA A 353 35.92 7.41 15.97
C ALA A 353 36.21 8.51 14.94
N ARG A 354 35.52 8.48 13.79
CA ARG A 354 35.72 9.40 12.67
C ARG A 354 34.39 9.66 11.99
N THR A 355 34.29 10.80 11.30
CA THR A 355 33.11 11.16 10.51
C THR A 355 33.51 12.07 9.35
N ASN A 356 32.77 11.97 8.26
CA ASN A 356 32.76 12.90 7.12
C ASN A 356 31.57 13.88 7.20
N ALA A 357 30.67 13.74 8.17
CA ALA A 357 29.44 14.51 8.26
C ALA A 357 29.69 16.00 8.57
N THR A 358 28.94 16.85 7.87
CA THR A 358 28.88 18.31 8.11
C THR A 358 27.44 18.79 8.06
N THR A 359 26.50 17.93 8.44
CA THR A 359 25.06 18.22 8.42
C THR A 359 24.64 19.00 9.67
N ALA A 360 23.57 19.79 9.57
CA ALA A 360 23.05 20.53 10.72
C ALA A 360 22.62 19.60 11.86
N ILE A 361 22.08 18.41 11.54
CA ILE A 361 21.70 17.44 12.57
C ILE A 361 22.91 16.89 13.33
N TYR A 362 24.04 16.68 12.66
CA TYR A 362 25.28 16.26 13.30
C TYR A 362 25.87 17.36 14.19
N GLU A 363 25.80 18.62 13.77
CA GLU A 363 26.18 19.77 14.61
C GLU A 363 25.32 19.83 15.88
N ASP A 364 24.00 19.68 15.76
CA ASP A 364 23.08 19.66 16.91
C ASP A 364 23.36 18.46 17.84
N TYR A 365 23.65 17.28 17.29
CA TYR A 365 24.05 16.10 18.08
C TYR A 365 25.32 16.39 18.89
N CYS A 366 26.33 17.00 18.28
CA CYS A 366 27.56 17.35 18.99
C CYS A 366 27.28 18.34 20.13
N GLU A 367 26.41 19.33 19.93
CA GLU A 367 26.02 20.27 20.99
C GLU A 367 25.37 19.54 22.17
N LYS A 368 24.41 18.65 21.91
CA LYS A 368 23.68 17.90 22.94
C LYS A 368 24.59 16.89 23.66
N ARG A 369 25.38 16.10 22.92
CA ARG A 369 26.38 15.19 23.50
C ARG A 369 27.37 15.95 24.38
N ASN A 370 27.87 17.11 23.93
CA ASN A 370 28.81 17.90 24.73
C ASN A 370 28.18 18.45 26.00
N ALA A 371 26.86 18.69 26.02
CA ALA A 371 26.14 19.06 27.23
C ALA A 371 26.13 17.90 28.23
N GLU A 372 25.82 16.67 27.80
CA GLU A 372 25.89 15.47 28.66
C GLU A 372 27.28 15.28 29.28
N VAL A 373 28.34 15.43 28.46
CA VAL A 373 29.73 15.35 28.94
C VAL A 373 30.05 16.44 29.96
N ALA A 374 29.48 17.63 29.80
CA ALA A 374 29.64 18.73 30.76
C ALA A 374 28.89 18.48 32.07
N GLU A 375 27.83 17.65 32.05
CA GLU A 375 27.06 17.23 33.22
C GLU A 375 27.67 16.03 33.95
N GLY A 376 28.55 15.28 33.29
CA GLY A 376 29.38 14.26 33.93
C GLY A 376 29.56 12.98 33.12
N ALA A 377 28.89 12.85 31.98
CA ALA A 377 28.99 11.67 31.13
C ALA A 377 30.45 11.46 30.64
N ASN A 378 30.90 10.21 30.67
CA ASN A 378 32.09 9.82 29.94
C ASN A 378 31.75 9.78 28.44
N CYS A 379 32.68 10.20 27.59
CA CYS A 379 32.53 10.05 26.15
C CYS A 379 33.81 9.47 25.56
N TYR A 380 33.67 8.32 24.90
CA TYR A 380 34.75 7.59 24.28
C TYR A 380 34.45 7.35 22.81
N THR A 381 35.48 7.40 21.99
CA THR A 381 35.41 6.88 20.63
C THR A 381 35.51 5.36 20.63
N ALA A 382 34.96 4.70 19.61
CA ALA A 382 35.16 3.27 19.40
C ALA A 382 36.66 2.89 19.32
N LEU A 383 37.51 3.78 18.80
CA LEU A 383 38.96 3.59 18.76
C LEU A 383 39.60 3.58 20.17
N GLU A 384 39.15 4.47 21.05
CA GLU A 384 39.62 4.46 22.44
C GLU A 384 39.17 3.18 23.17
N CYS A 385 37.95 2.71 22.90
CA CYS A 385 37.43 1.45 23.44
C CYS A 385 38.31 0.27 23.03
N VAL A 386 38.53 0.06 21.72
CA VAL A 386 39.35 -1.05 21.22
C VAL A 386 40.80 -1.02 21.73
N ASN A 387 41.34 0.18 21.99
CA ASN A 387 42.70 0.35 22.54
C ASN A 387 42.76 0.32 24.08
N ASN A 388 41.62 0.31 24.77
CA ASN A 388 41.50 0.48 26.23
C ASN A 388 42.17 1.78 26.73
N GLU A 389 41.90 2.89 26.05
CA GLU A 389 42.52 4.20 26.32
C GLU A 389 41.58 5.13 27.09
N ASN A 390 42.16 6.08 27.84
CA ASN A 390 41.43 7.16 28.50
C ASN A 390 40.30 6.73 29.45
N GLY A 391 40.33 5.48 29.92
CA GLY A 391 39.29 4.90 30.78
C GLY A 391 38.25 4.07 30.02
N ALA A 392 38.25 4.12 28.69
CA ALA A 392 37.46 3.24 27.84
C ALA A 392 37.95 1.78 27.96
N GLN A 393 37.05 0.86 27.68
CA GLN A 393 37.32 -0.58 27.69
C GLN A 393 36.92 -1.17 26.34
N LYS A 394 37.64 -2.21 25.91
CA LYS A 394 37.21 -2.97 24.73
C LYS A 394 35.99 -3.81 25.05
N VAL A 395 35.97 -4.38 26.25
CA VAL A 395 34.93 -5.28 26.75
C VAL A 395 34.39 -4.70 28.06
N TYR A 396 33.10 -4.39 28.07
CA TYR A 396 32.35 -3.92 29.22
C TYR A 396 31.55 -5.08 29.84
N ASP A 397 31.64 -5.25 31.16
CA ASP A 397 30.81 -6.20 31.91
C ASP A 397 29.48 -5.54 32.26
N LEU A 398 28.40 -5.98 31.62
CA LEU A 398 27.07 -5.38 31.75
C LEU A 398 26.31 -5.87 32.99
N THR A 399 26.82 -6.87 33.69
CA THR A 399 26.13 -7.52 34.83
C THR A 399 26.94 -7.46 36.12
N GLY A 400 28.20 -7.02 36.05
CA GLY A 400 29.15 -6.96 37.17
C GLY A 400 29.70 -8.32 37.63
N ASP A 401 29.12 -9.43 37.16
CA ASP A 401 29.57 -10.80 37.40
C ASP A 401 30.16 -11.47 36.15
N GLY A 402 30.23 -10.75 35.03
CA GLY A 402 30.74 -11.21 33.74
C GLY A 402 29.80 -12.15 32.97
N SER A 403 28.55 -12.32 33.40
CA SER A 403 27.58 -13.20 32.72
C SER A 403 27.10 -12.66 31.38
N VAL A 404 26.99 -11.33 31.25
CA VAL A 404 26.72 -10.63 30.00
C VAL A 404 27.79 -9.56 29.77
N THR A 405 28.41 -9.57 28.59
CA THR A 405 29.41 -8.56 28.20
C THR A 405 29.07 -7.90 26.87
N MET A 406 29.53 -6.66 26.71
CA MET A 406 29.49 -5.90 25.46
C MET A 406 30.92 -5.63 24.99
N GLU A 407 31.27 -6.11 23.80
CA GLU A 407 32.57 -5.86 23.16
C GLU A 407 32.42 -4.89 21.99
N ILE A 408 33.28 -3.86 21.97
CA ILE A 408 33.45 -2.99 20.80
C ILE A 408 34.47 -3.67 19.87
N LEU A 409 34.01 -4.05 18.67
CA LEU A 409 34.82 -4.76 17.67
C LEU A 409 35.61 -3.78 16.82
N TYR A 410 36.86 -4.13 16.50
CA TYR A 410 37.71 -3.28 15.67
C TYR A 410 37.37 -3.41 14.18
N GLN A 411 37.36 -2.29 13.46
CA GLN A 411 37.39 -2.23 12.00
C GLN A 411 38.25 -1.03 11.58
N GLU A 412 38.91 -1.10 10.41
CA GLU A 412 40.02 -0.17 10.08
C GLU A 412 39.61 1.30 9.92
N PHE A 413 38.35 1.61 9.63
CA PHE A 413 37.87 2.97 9.45
C PHE A 413 37.72 3.74 10.77
N TYR A 414 37.95 3.10 11.91
CA TYR A 414 38.18 3.81 13.17
C TYR A 414 39.45 4.67 13.13
N GLU A 415 40.43 4.29 12.29
CA GLU A 415 41.70 5.02 12.13
C GLU A 415 41.81 5.65 10.73
N ASN A 416 41.16 5.04 9.74
CA ASN A 416 41.30 5.41 8.33
C ASN A 416 40.09 6.19 7.81
N LYS A 417 40.28 6.90 6.69
CA LYS A 417 39.18 7.60 6.02
C LYS A 417 38.35 6.63 5.20
N ALA A 418 37.07 6.52 5.56
CA ALA A 418 36.06 5.80 4.78
C ALA A 418 35.55 6.63 3.60
N GLY A 419 35.10 5.90 2.57
CA GLY A 419 34.46 6.48 1.38
C GLY A 419 33.03 6.93 1.64
N ASP A 420 32.31 6.19 2.49
CA ASP A 420 30.97 6.50 2.97
C ASP A 420 30.97 6.71 4.49
N GLU A 421 29.97 7.41 5.02
CA GLU A 421 29.83 7.64 6.47
C GLU A 421 29.43 6.35 7.20
N ASN A 422 28.68 5.49 6.53
CA ASN A 422 28.21 4.20 7.05
C ASN A 422 29.34 3.30 7.57
N ASP A 423 30.49 3.32 6.89
CA ASP A 423 31.67 2.52 7.23
C ASP A 423 32.37 3.00 8.52
N TYR A 424 31.97 4.11 9.12
CA TYR A 424 32.41 4.51 10.46
C TYR A 424 31.62 3.84 11.60
N SER A 425 30.62 3.01 11.26
CA SER A 425 29.73 2.35 12.23
C SER A 425 30.48 1.67 13.38
N VAL A 426 30.08 1.99 14.60
CA VAL A 426 30.48 1.26 15.81
C VAL A 426 29.88 -0.15 15.76
N CYS A 427 30.72 -1.18 15.85
CA CYS A 427 30.31 -2.57 15.81
C CYS A 427 30.34 -3.17 17.21
N VAL A 428 29.23 -3.76 17.63
CA VAL A 428 29.01 -4.24 19.00
C VAL A 428 28.70 -5.74 18.97
N LEU A 429 29.43 -6.51 19.77
CA LEU A 429 29.14 -7.91 20.06
C LEU A 429 28.71 -8.07 21.51
N ILE A 430 27.49 -8.51 21.74
CA ILE A 430 27.01 -8.89 23.07
C ILE A 430 27.20 -10.39 23.24
N THR A 431 27.76 -10.81 24.37
CA THR A 431 27.98 -12.22 24.70
C THR A 431 27.30 -12.57 26.01
N GLN A 432 26.54 -13.67 25.99
CA GLN A 432 25.90 -14.26 27.16
C GLN A 432 26.09 -15.78 27.11
N GLY A 433 27.08 -16.29 27.85
CA GLY A 433 27.49 -17.69 27.75
C GLY A 433 27.96 -18.03 26.33
N GLU A 434 27.27 -18.97 25.67
CA GLU A 434 27.53 -19.39 24.28
C GLU A 434 26.68 -18.61 23.25
N ASN A 435 25.79 -17.74 23.71
CA ASN A 435 24.93 -16.94 22.84
C ASN A 435 25.60 -15.61 22.51
N HIS A 436 25.60 -15.27 21.21
CA HIS A 436 26.20 -14.05 20.69
C HIS A 436 25.19 -13.25 19.87
N TYR A 437 25.24 -11.93 20.01
CA TYR A 437 24.33 -10.99 19.35
C TYR A 437 25.16 -9.87 18.73
N LEU A 438 25.07 -9.70 17.41
CA LEU A 438 25.91 -8.76 16.66
C LEU A 438 25.10 -7.60 16.12
N LEU A 439 25.57 -6.38 16.37
CA LEU A 439 25.02 -5.14 15.85
C LEU A 439 26.13 -4.35 15.15
N THR A 440 25.96 -4.06 13.87
CA THR A 440 26.98 -3.41 13.03
C THR A 440 26.61 -2.00 12.59
N GLY A 441 25.53 -1.42 13.11
CA GLY A 441 24.95 -0.19 12.55
C GLY A 441 24.72 -0.34 11.04
N ASP A 442 25.30 0.58 10.28
CA ASP A 442 25.15 0.65 8.82
C ASP A 442 26.39 0.19 8.05
N LEU A 443 27.31 -0.52 8.71
CA LEU A 443 28.55 -1.01 8.10
C LEU A 443 28.31 -1.67 6.72
N GLU A 444 29.03 -1.22 5.70
CA GLU A 444 28.89 -1.71 4.33
C GLU A 444 30.03 -2.67 3.97
N GLU A 445 30.07 -3.16 2.72
CA GLU A 445 30.99 -4.20 2.26
C GLU A 445 32.45 -4.02 2.67
N ALA A 446 32.99 -2.80 2.55
CA ALA A 446 34.39 -2.53 2.91
C ALA A 446 34.62 -2.62 4.42
N GLY A 447 33.72 -2.05 5.22
CA GLY A 447 33.76 -2.14 6.67
C GLY A 447 33.57 -3.57 7.16
N GLU A 448 32.64 -4.32 6.56
CA GLU A 448 32.37 -5.74 6.88
C GLU A 448 33.58 -6.64 6.58
N GLN A 449 34.25 -6.41 5.46
CA GLN A 449 35.52 -7.09 5.14
C GLN A 449 36.56 -6.83 6.23
N SER A 450 36.73 -5.56 6.60
CA SER A 450 37.69 -5.15 7.63
C SER A 450 37.36 -5.74 9.01
N LEU A 451 36.08 -5.75 9.38
CA LEU A 451 35.58 -6.34 10.61
C LEU A 451 35.94 -7.83 10.70
N VAL A 452 35.69 -8.60 9.65
CA VAL A 452 35.98 -10.05 9.64
C VAL A 452 37.50 -10.31 9.66
N GLU A 453 38.29 -9.55 8.89
CA GLU A 453 39.74 -9.73 8.83
C GLU A 453 40.44 -9.42 10.16
N ASN A 454 39.98 -8.39 10.88
CA ASN A 454 40.60 -7.96 12.13
C ASN A 454 40.03 -8.65 13.38
N ASN A 455 38.92 -9.39 13.25
CA ASN A 455 38.34 -10.17 14.34
C ASN A 455 38.23 -11.65 13.91
N PRO A 456 39.37 -12.37 13.79
CA PRO A 456 39.40 -13.74 13.27
C PRO A 456 38.58 -14.72 14.13
N ASP A 457 38.38 -14.40 15.40
CA ASP A 457 37.61 -15.19 16.36
C ASP A 457 36.12 -14.78 16.44
N LEU A 458 35.64 -13.91 15.53
CA LEU A 458 34.22 -13.52 15.47
C LEU A 458 33.33 -14.79 15.39
N PRO A 459 32.39 -14.97 16.34
CA PRO A 459 31.64 -16.21 16.48
C PRO A 459 30.44 -16.27 15.53
N GLU A 460 29.83 -17.45 15.44
CA GLU A 460 28.47 -17.58 14.93
C GLU A 460 27.49 -16.91 15.92
N VAL A 461 26.41 -16.32 15.42
CA VAL A 461 25.51 -15.48 16.24
C VAL A 461 24.09 -16.03 16.27
N VAL A 462 23.45 -15.89 17.43
CA VAL A 462 22.01 -16.12 17.56
C VAL A 462 21.28 -15.03 16.79
N LEU A 463 21.64 -13.77 17.01
CA LEU A 463 20.94 -12.61 16.45
C LEU A 463 21.92 -11.71 15.72
N TYR A 464 21.53 -11.31 14.51
CA TYR A 464 22.18 -10.23 13.78
C TYR A 464 21.18 -9.10 13.55
N LYS A 465 21.55 -7.89 13.95
CA LYS A 465 20.88 -6.66 13.51
C LYS A 465 21.27 -6.41 12.06
N GLY A 466 20.34 -6.61 11.12
CA GLY A 466 20.58 -6.49 9.69
C GLY A 466 21.14 -5.12 9.33
N GLY A 467 22.42 -5.09 8.92
CA GLY A 467 23.16 -3.86 8.70
C GLY A 467 22.49 -2.94 7.67
N HIS A 468 22.66 -1.64 7.86
CA HIS A 468 22.17 -0.60 6.96
C HIS A 468 20.70 -0.77 6.59
N HIS A 469 19.91 -1.04 7.64
CA HIS A 469 18.47 -1.27 7.54
C HIS A 469 18.05 -2.35 6.53
N GLY A 470 18.94 -3.27 6.19
CA GLY A 470 18.71 -4.28 5.15
C GLY A 470 19.06 -3.82 3.74
N SER A 471 19.95 -2.85 3.57
CA SER A 471 20.42 -2.35 2.27
C SER A 471 21.12 -3.42 1.45
N TYR A 472 21.12 -3.26 0.12
CA TYR A 472 21.90 -4.09 -0.81
C TYR A 472 23.41 -3.91 -0.65
N THR A 473 23.88 -2.92 0.11
CA THR A 473 25.30 -2.67 0.40
C THR A 473 25.81 -3.37 1.67
N ALA A 474 24.93 -3.96 2.49
CA ALA A 474 25.25 -4.59 3.78
C ALA A 474 24.87 -6.08 3.82
N ALA A 475 25.33 -6.79 4.85
CA ALA A 475 25.25 -8.24 5.00
C ALA A 475 25.89 -8.99 3.82
N ASN A 476 27.11 -8.59 3.44
CA ASN A 476 27.86 -9.23 2.37
C ASN A 476 28.32 -10.64 2.79
N GLU A 477 28.65 -11.47 1.80
CA GLU A 477 28.99 -12.88 2.01
C GLU A 477 30.18 -13.08 2.96
N VAL A 478 31.15 -12.14 2.98
CA VAL A 478 32.29 -12.21 3.90
C VAL A 478 31.85 -12.21 5.36
N LEU A 479 30.85 -11.40 5.72
CA LEU A 479 30.31 -11.34 7.06
C LEU A 479 29.39 -12.53 7.33
N LEU A 480 28.40 -12.77 6.47
CA LEU A 480 27.38 -13.79 6.71
C LEU A 480 27.97 -15.21 6.78
N SER A 481 28.97 -15.52 5.96
CA SER A 481 29.65 -16.83 6.02
C SER A 481 30.46 -17.02 7.31
N LYS A 482 30.84 -15.93 7.99
CA LYS A 482 31.51 -15.93 9.29
C LYS A 482 30.53 -16.05 10.45
N ILE A 483 29.46 -15.26 10.45
CA ILE A 483 28.54 -15.13 11.61
C ILE A 483 27.32 -16.06 11.56
N LYS A 484 26.93 -16.55 10.39
CA LYS A 484 25.83 -17.52 10.17
C LYS A 484 24.62 -17.34 11.11
N PRO A 485 23.89 -16.23 10.99
CA PRO A 485 22.92 -15.82 12.00
C PRO A 485 21.72 -16.77 12.07
N GLN A 486 21.24 -17.08 13.27
CA GLN A 486 19.99 -17.84 13.46
C GLN A 486 18.75 -16.96 13.26
N TYR A 487 18.83 -15.69 13.68
CA TYR A 487 17.78 -14.68 13.57
C TYR A 487 18.36 -13.39 12.99
N VAL A 488 17.56 -12.70 12.17
CA VAL A 488 17.89 -11.37 11.65
C VAL A 488 16.75 -10.40 11.97
N CYS A 489 17.07 -9.30 12.64
CA CYS A 489 16.15 -8.19 12.90
C CYS A 489 16.58 -6.96 12.13
N ILE A 490 15.64 -6.30 11.47
CA ILE A 490 15.92 -5.15 10.62
C ILE A 490 15.06 -3.98 11.10
N CYS A 491 15.71 -2.92 11.61
CA CYS A 491 15.02 -1.68 11.94
C CYS A 491 14.79 -0.90 10.64
N CYS A 492 13.60 -1.04 10.06
CA CYS A 492 13.25 -0.32 8.84
C CYS A 492 11.74 -0.19 8.67
N CYS A 493 11.36 0.83 7.88
CA CYS A 493 10.03 0.92 7.31
C CYS A 493 10.04 0.20 5.95
N ALA A 494 9.77 -1.11 5.95
CA ALA A 494 10.01 -1.96 4.79
C ALA A 494 9.18 -1.52 3.58
N GLY A 495 9.82 -1.32 2.43
CA GLY A 495 9.20 -0.81 1.20
C GLY A 495 9.21 0.70 1.03
N THR A 496 9.68 1.46 2.02
CA THR A 496 9.74 2.92 1.90
C THR A 496 10.55 3.35 0.68
N VAL A 497 10.02 4.33 -0.07
CA VAL A 497 10.71 4.88 -1.24
C VAL A 497 11.72 5.97 -0.90
N GLU A 498 11.98 6.21 0.39
CA GLU A 498 12.88 7.24 0.89
C GLU A 498 14.27 7.17 0.26
N TYR A 499 14.83 5.96 0.13
CA TYR A 499 16.18 5.72 -0.37
C TYR A 499 16.23 5.36 -1.87
N MET A 500 15.10 5.50 -2.58
CA MET A 500 15.08 5.30 -4.02
C MET A 500 15.71 6.49 -4.75
N THR A 501 16.76 6.24 -5.53
CA THR A 501 17.33 7.28 -6.39
C THR A 501 16.37 7.62 -7.53
N GLN A 502 16.21 8.92 -7.83
CA GLN A 502 15.19 9.43 -8.77
C GLN A 502 15.30 8.86 -10.21
N GLY A 503 16.41 8.22 -10.58
CA GLY A 503 16.65 7.66 -11.92
C GLY A 503 16.37 6.16 -12.07
N THR A 504 16.32 5.42 -10.97
CA THR A 504 16.12 3.96 -10.95
C THR A 504 15.04 3.67 -9.92
N GLN A 505 13.79 3.63 -10.37
CA GLN A 505 12.66 3.23 -9.54
C GLN A 505 12.65 1.71 -9.30
N ASN A 506 13.77 1.17 -8.81
CA ASN A 506 13.91 -0.24 -8.53
C ASN A 506 13.36 -0.55 -7.14
N LEU A 507 12.15 -1.11 -7.08
CA LEU A 507 11.51 -1.48 -5.82
C LEU A 507 12.29 -2.54 -5.05
N HIS A 508 13.12 -3.35 -5.72
CA HIS A 508 14.00 -4.32 -5.05
C HIS A 508 15.10 -3.66 -4.23
N HIS A 509 15.35 -2.35 -4.40
CA HIS A 509 16.33 -1.60 -3.61
C HIS A 509 15.71 -0.84 -2.44
N THR A 510 14.38 -0.89 -2.29
CA THR A 510 13.73 -0.50 -1.03
C THR A 510 14.11 -1.50 0.06
N PHE A 511 14.18 -1.05 1.32
CA PHE A 511 14.59 -1.91 2.41
C PHE A 511 13.48 -2.88 2.86
N PRO A 512 13.81 -4.06 3.40
CA PRO A 512 15.07 -4.75 3.12
C PRO A 512 15.18 -5.07 1.63
N ALA A 513 16.35 -4.81 1.05
CA ALA A 513 16.61 -5.00 -0.37
C ALA A 513 16.57 -6.48 -0.75
N GLN A 514 16.26 -6.78 -2.02
CA GLN A 514 16.23 -8.16 -2.50
C GLN A 514 17.60 -8.84 -2.36
N GLU A 515 18.69 -8.12 -2.66
CA GLU A 515 20.04 -8.62 -2.54
C GLU A 515 20.43 -8.94 -1.09
N PHE A 516 19.93 -8.16 -0.12
CA PHE A 516 20.09 -8.47 1.30
C PHE A 516 19.36 -9.78 1.65
N ILE A 517 18.08 -9.89 1.24
CA ILE A 517 17.25 -11.09 1.45
C ILE A 517 17.94 -12.33 0.86
N ASP A 518 18.40 -12.25 -0.39
CA ASP A 518 19.03 -13.36 -1.10
C ASP A 518 20.32 -13.83 -0.41
N ARG A 519 21.09 -12.92 0.18
CA ARG A 519 22.32 -13.24 0.92
C ARG A 519 22.06 -13.85 2.30
N VAL A 520 21.02 -13.40 3.00
CA VAL A 520 20.62 -13.96 4.31
C VAL A 520 19.99 -15.34 4.16
N ALA A 521 19.25 -15.57 3.07
CA ALA A 521 18.40 -16.74 2.91
C ALA A 521 19.06 -18.11 3.08
N PRO A 522 20.33 -18.35 2.67
CA PRO A 522 21.02 -19.61 2.91
C PRO A 522 21.26 -19.93 4.40
N TYR A 523 21.21 -18.94 5.28
CA TYR A 523 21.53 -19.07 6.70
C TYR A 523 20.28 -19.16 7.57
N THR A 524 19.27 -18.34 7.29
CA THR A 524 18.02 -18.35 8.05
C THR A 524 16.84 -17.77 7.26
N ASP A 525 15.64 -18.17 7.63
CA ASP A 525 14.37 -17.59 7.20
C ASP A 525 13.68 -16.81 8.33
N CYS A 526 14.25 -16.82 9.54
CA CYS A 526 13.79 -16.09 10.72
C CYS A 526 14.19 -14.60 10.62
N VAL A 527 13.56 -13.89 9.68
CA VAL A 527 13.78 -12.46 9.40
C VAL A 527 12.56 -11.65 9.86
N TYR A 528 12.81 -10.61 10.65
CA TYR A 528 11.79 -9.76 11.27
C TYR A 528 12.07 -8.29 10.97
N VAL A 529 11.02 -7.49 10.74
CA VAL A 529 11.12 -6.05 10.44
C VAL A 529 10.13 -5.26 11.29
N THR A 530 10.45 -4.02 11.65
CA THR A 530 9.62 -3.25 12.58
C THR A 530 8.30 -2.80 11.94
N SER A 531 8.34 -2.13 10.78
CA SER A 531 7.13 -1.62 10.10
C SER A 531 7.13 -1.87 8.59
N LEU A 532 5.95 -1.75 7.96
CA LEU A 532 5.75 -1.82 6.51
C LEU A 532 5.27 -0.47 5.95
N MET A 533 5.77 -0.13 4.77
CA MET A 533 5.25 0.95 3.94
C MET A 533 4.44 0.38 2.78
N HIS A 534 3.20 0.82 2.68
CA HIS A 534 2.39 0.67 1.48
C HIS A 534 2.68 1.84 0.54
N ILE A 535 2.92 1.52 -0.74
CA ILE A 535 3.27 2.50 -1.76
C ILE A 535 2.23 2.53 -2.87
N LYS A 536 2.10 3.68 -3.52
CA LYS A 536 1.25 3.83 -4.71
C LYS A 536 1.98 4.57 -5.81
N PHE A 537 1.59 4.29 -7.06
CA PHE A 537 2.12 5.01 -8.20
C PHE A 537 1.37 6.33 -8.38
N ASP A 538 2.08 7.45 -8.26
CA ASP A 538 1.53 8.79 -8.50
C ASP A 538 1.70 9.14 -9.99
N GLU A 539 0.63 8.99 -10.78
CA GLU A 539 0.63 9.27 -12.22
C GLU A 539 1.04 10.72 -12.54
N SER A 540 0.72 11.68 -11.66
CA SER A 540 1.05 13.08 -11.87
C SER A 540 2.55 13.37 -11.72
N LYS A 541 3.22 12.58 -10.87
CA LYS A 541 4.67 12.68 -10.62
C LYS A 541 5.48 11.63 -11.38
N ASN A 542 4.82 10.67 -12.01
CA ASN A 542 5.42 9.53 -12.70
C ASN A 542 6.46 8.78 -11.82
N LYS A 543 6.10 8.54 -10.56
CA LYS A 543 6.95 7.83 -9.59
C LYS A 543 6.12 7.16 -8.50
N TRP A 544 6.73 6.18 -7.83
CA TRP A 544 6.19 5.62 -6.60
C TRP A 544 6.30 6.64 -5.46
N VAL A 545 5.29 6.66 -4.60
CA VAL A 545 5.24 7.48 -3.39
C VAL A 545 4.76 6.64 -2.22
N ASN A 546 5.25 6.95 -1.03
CA ASN A 546 4.73 6.42 0.23
C ASN A 546 3.24 6.78 0.36
N ASP A 547 2.42 5.81 0.78
CA ASP A 547 0.99 5.99 0.98
C ASP A 547 0.64 6.00 2.48
N TYR A 548 0.77 4.86 3.15
CA TYR A 548 0.57 4.73 4.59
C TYR A 548 1.51 3.68 5.19
N VAL A 549 1.81 3.85 6.48
CA VAL A 549 2.63 2.93 7.27
C VAL A 549 1.73 2.06 8.14
N GLU A 550 2.11 0.80 8.33
CA GLU A 550 1.53 -0.08 9.33
C GLU A 550 2.63 -0.82 10.09
N SER A 551 2.37 -1.21 11.33
CA SER A 551 3.31 -2.03 12.11
C SER A 551 3.41 -3.42 11.47
N MET A 552 4.64 -3.90 11.29
CA MET A 552 4.88 -5.27 10.84
C MET A 552 5.00 -6.18 12.05
N ASN A 553 6.18 -6.33 12.64
CA ASN A 553 6.33 -6.95 13.94
C ASN A 553 6.14 -5.95 15.08
N GLY A 554 6.21 -4.64 14.81
CA GLY A 554 6.22 -3.59 15.82
C GLY A 554 7.57 -3.56 16.55
N ASN A 555 7.56 -3.33 17.86
CA ASN A 555 8.75 -3.53 18.69
C ASN A 555 9.10 -5.02 18.73
N ILE A 556 10.34 -5.37 18.35
CA ILE A 556 10.82 -6.75 18.33
C ILE A 556 11.77 -6.95 19.51
N VAL A 557 11.48 -7.92 20.37
CA VAL A 557 12.23 -8.19 21.60
C VAL A 557 12.78 -9.60 21.57
N PHE A 558 14.11 -9.71 21.57
CA PHE A 558 14.81 -10.96 21.83
C PHE A 558 15.23 -10.99 23.28
N SER A 559 14.77 -11.98 24.04
CA SER A 559 15.17 -12.18 25.43
C SER A 559 15.88 -13.52 25.59
N CYS A 560 16.88 -13.56 26.45
CA CYS A 560 17.48 -14.79 26.92
C CYS A 560 17.51 -14.78 28.45
N ILE A 561 16.61 -15.57 29.03
CA ILE A 561 16.38 -15.69 30.47
C ILE A 561 16.63 -17.14 30.84
N ASP A 562 17.55 -17.39 31.79
CA ASP A 562 17.97 -18.74 32.20
C ASP A 562 18.40 -19.65 31.02
N GLY A 563 19.00 -19.05 29.99
CA GLY A 563 19.45 -19.75 28.78
C GLY A 563 18.34 -20.08 27.77
N VAL A 564 17.09 -19.68 28.04
CA VAL A 564 15.96 -19.84 27.11
C VAL A 564 15.82 -18.58 26.28
N ILE A 565 15.98 -18.74 24.96
CA ILE A 565 15.84 -17.65 23.99
C ILE A 565 14.37 -17.57 23.56
N THR A 566 13.78 -16.38 23.69
CA THR A 566 12.42 -16.08 23.26
C THR A 566 12.39 -14.86 22.37
N LEU A 567 11.53 -14.90 21.36
CA LEU A 567 11.18 -13.76 20.52
C LEU A 567 9.77 -13.31 20.88
N GLN A 568 9.59 -12.01 21.12
CA GLN A 568 8.29 -11.39 21.31
C GLN A 568 8.19 -10.15 20.41
N CYS A 569 7.03 -9.97 19.79
CA CYS A 569 6.76 -8.85 18.90
C CYS A 569 5.48 -8.15 19.37
N SER A 570 5.46 -6.82 19.42
CA SER A 570 4.30 -6.09 19.94
C SER A 570 3.08 -6.15 19.02
N ASN A 571 3.27 -6.42 17.72
CA ASN A 571 2.18 -6.56 16.76
C ASN A 571 1.89 -8.04 16.42
N ASN A 572 2.86 -8.75 15.83
CA ASN A 572 2.79 -10.19 15.56
C ASN A 572 4.19 -10.77 15.32
N ASP A 573 4.34 -12.09 15.44
CA ASP A 573 5.60 -12.83 15.25
C ASP A 573 5.73 -13.49 13.87
N THR A 574 4.98 -13.01 12.87
CA THR A 574 5.07 -13.53 11.49
C THR A 574 6.44 -13.20 10.91
N LYS A 575 7.11 -14.21 10.33
CA LYS A 575 8.36 -14.02 9.59
C LYS A 575 8.09 -13.20 8.32
N LEU A 576 9.05 -12.37 7.91
CA LEU A 576 8.94 -11.52 6.73
C LEU A 576 8.47 -12.30 5.49
N LYS A 577 9.06 -13.47 5.22
CA LYS A 577 8.76 -14.31 4.05
C LYS A 577 7.27 -14.70 3.94
N ASP A 578 6.59 -14.83 5.07
CA ASP A 578 5.24 -15.38 5.16
C ASP A 578 4.15 -14.30 5.00
N THR A 579 4.54 -13.03 5.12
CA THR A 579 3.64 -11.89 4.95
C THR A 579 3.09 -11.78 3.53
N GLN A 580 1.88 -11.22 3.41
CA GLN A 580 1.32 -10.88 2.11
C GLN A 580 2.16 -9.80 1.41
N TRP A 581 2.62 -8.80 2.17
CA TRP A 581 3.50 -7.75 1.67
C TRP A 581 4.74 -8.33 0.98
N PHE A 582 5.42 -9.32 1.58
CA PHE A 582 6.60 -9.92 0.97
C PHE A 582 6.26 -10.64 -0.35
N LYS A 583 5.14 -11.38 -0.41
CA LYS A 583 4.70 -12.07 -1.64
C LYS A 583 4.40 -11.11 -2.79
N GLU A 584 3.97 -9.89 -2.47
CA GLU A 584 3.67 -8.85 -3.44
C GLU A 584 4.91 -8.04 -3.86
N ASN A 585 5.86 -7.85 -2.95
CA ASN A 585 6.94 -6.87 -3.12
C ASN A 585 8.34 -7.49 -3.25
N ARG A 586 8.50 -8.80 -3.00
CA ARG A 586 9.80 -9.49 -3.03
C ARG A 586 9.72 -10.81 -3.78
N THR A 587 10.87 -11.22 -4.30
CA THR A 587 11.05 -12.56 -4.85
C THR A 587 11.46 -13.48 -3.71
N CYS A 588 10.68 -14.54 -3.45
CA CYS A 588 11.04 -15.55 -2.47
C CYS A 588 12.28 -16.34 -2.95
N PRO A 589 13.41 -16.29 -2.20
CA PRO A 589 14.61 -17.06 -2.50
C PRO A 589 14.33 -18.56 -2.49
N ASP A 590 15.06 -19.34 -3.29
CA ASP A 590 14.87 -20.79 -3.36
C ASP A 590 15.07 -21.46 -1.99
N ALA A 591 15.98 -20.94 -1.15
CA ALA A 591 16.23 -21.45 0.21
C ALA A 591 15.04 -21.31 1.17
N TRP A 592 14.09 -20.42 0.87
CA TRP A 592 12.90 -20.16 1.69
C TRP A 592 11.65 -20.87 1.18
N ARG A 593 11.72 -21.52 0.01
CA ARG A 593 10.61 -22.27 -0.58
C ARG A 593 10.52 -23.64 0.08
N GLU A 594 9.46 -23.85 0.85
CA GLU A 594 9.06 -25.16 1.39
C GLU A 594 8.22 -25.96 0.40
#